data_AF-A0A2I0QBY5-F1
#
_entry.id   AF-A0A2I0QBY5-F1
#
_cell.length_a   1.000
_cell.length_b   1.000
_cell.length_c   1.000
_cell.angle_alpha   90.00
_cell.angle_beta   90.00
_cell.angle_gamma   90.00
#
_symmetry.space_group_name_H-M   'P 1'
#
loop_
_entity.id
_entity.type
_entity.pdbx_description
1 polymer ?
#
loop_
_entity_poly.entity_id
_entity_poly.type
_entity_poly.pdbx_seq_one_letter_code
_entity_poly.pdbx_strand_id
1 'polypeptide(L)'
;LNKSAALKEDVTLTKVAEGLLIKFPAEFDPEKITGTISFQRPSNDKIDFHLPLKLMAANYLIPDNNLVEGRWNVKIEWAINGNTYLFKEKLMY
;
A
#
# COMPACT_ATOMS: atom_id res chain seq x y z
N LEU A 1 -10.38 -10.20 -22.99
CA LEU A 1 -9.10 -10.85 -22.64
C LEU A 1 -8.33 -9.90 -21.73
N ASN A 2 -8.58 -9.96 -20.41
CA ASN A 2 -7.82 -9.16 -19.44
C ASN A 2 -6.44 -9.80 -19.32
N LYS A 3 -5.42 -9.19 -19.93
CA LYS A 3 -4.03 -9.55 -19.67
C LYS A 3 -3.73 -9.10 -18.23
N SER A 4 -3.97 -9.96 -17.25
CA SER A 4 -3.40 -9.79 -15.92
C SER A 4 -1.88 -9.89 -16.09
N ALA A 5 -1.19 -8.75 -16.09
CA ALA A 5 0.25 -8.75 -15.97
C ALA A 5 0.59 -9.46 -14.65
N ALA A 6 1.26 -10.59 -14.73
CA ALA A 6 1.69 -11.31 -13.54
C ALA A 6 2.82 -10.52 -12.89
N LEU A 7 2.65 -10.15 -11.62
CA LEU A 7 3.70 -9.56 -10.81
C LEU A 7 4.78 -10.61 -10.52
N LYS A 8 6.07 -10.22 -10.54
CA LYS A 8 7.14 -11.12 -10.10
C LYS A 8 7.16 -11.23 -8.58
N GLU A 9 6.89 -10.11 -7.91
CA GLU A 9 6.73 -9.99 -6.47
C GLU A 9 5.44 -9.21 -6.18
N ASP A 10 4.70 -9.57 -5.13
CA ASP A 10 3.53 -8.77 -4.71
C ASP A 10 3.96 -7.62 -3.79
N VAL A 11 3.04 -6.69 -3.53
CA VAL A 11 3.24 -5.68 -2.48
C VAL A 11 3.33 -6.37 -1.12
N THR A 12 4.23 -5.89 -0.25
CA THR A 12 4.42 -6.44 1.09
C THR A 12 4.33 -5.36 2.16
N LEU A 13 3.79 -5.72 3.32
CA LEU A 13 3.69 -4.87 4.50
C LEU A 13 4.57 -5.45 5.60
N THR A 14 5.48 -4.63 6.15
CA THR A 14 6.37 -5.03 7.24
C THR A 14 6.33 -3.97 8.33
N LYS A 15 6.06 -4.38 9.57
CA LYS A 15 6.20 -3.48 10.72
C LYS A 15 7.68 -3.26 11.02
N VAL A 16 8.05 -2.00 11.22
CA VAL A 16 9.39 -1.57 11.62
C VAL A 16 9.27 -0.62 12.81
N ALA A 17 10.38 -0.26 13.44
CA ALA A 17 10.35 0.61 14.62
C ALA A 17 9.76 1.99 14.32
N GLU A 18 9.92 2.46 13.08
CA GLU A 18 9.49 3.77 12.62
C GLU A 18 8.04 3.80 12.10
N GLY A 19 7.39 2.64 11.97
CA GLY A 19 6.05 2.54 11.42
C GLY A 19 5.76 1.27 10.62
N LEU A 20 4.98 1.42 9.55
CA LEU A 20 4.70 0.35 8.60
C LEU A 20 5.39 0.61 7.27
N LEU A 21 6.33 -0.27 6.92
CA LEU A 21 7.00 -0.26 5.62
C LEU A 21 6.17 -1.03 4.58
N ILE A 22 5.80 -0.34 3.51
CA ILE A 22 5.14 -0.93 2.35
C ILE A 22 6.17 -1.02 1.23
N LYS A 23 6.43 -2.22 0.72
CA LYS A 23 7.38 -2.44 -0.38
C LYS A 23 6.63 -2.87 -1.63
N PHE A 24 6.87 -2.13 -2.72
CA PHE A 24 6.36 -2.39 -4.05
C PHE A 24 7.31 -3.30 -4.85
N PRO A 25 6.81 -3.96 -5.91
CA PRO A 25 7.61 -4.89 -6.71
C PRO A 25 8.80 -4.17 -7.36
N ALA A 26 10.00 -4.71 -7.17
CA ALA A 26 11.25 -4.04 -7.55
C ALA A 26 11.50 -4.00 -9.07
N GLU A 27 10.71 -4.74 -9.86
CA GLU A 27 10.78 -4.73 -11.32
C GLU A 27 10.28 -3.42 -11.94
N PHE A 28 9.60 -2.58 -11.16
CA PHE A 28 9.01 -1.34 -11.62
C PHE A 28 9.81 -0.12 -11.17
N ASP A 29 9.81 0.90 -12.03
CA ASP A 29 10.29 2.23 -11.69
C ASP A 29 9.31 2.90 -10.71
N PRO A 30 9.70 3.16 -9.44
CA PRO A 30 8.79 3.67 -8.43
C PRO A 30 8.12 4.98 -8.82
N GLU A 31 8.83 5.88 -9.52
CA GLU A 31 8.31 7.18 -9.91
C GLU A 31 7.16 7.07 -10.93
N LYS A 32 7.07 5.93 -11.63
CA LYS A 32 5.99 5.64 -12.58
C LYS A 32 4.79 4.96 -11.92
N ILE A 33 4.90 4.52 -10.66
CA ILE A 33 3.78 3.94 -9.92
C ILE A 33 2.88 5.08 -9.45
N THR A 34 1.61 4.99 -9.82
CA THR A 34 0.56 5.92 -9.37
C THR A 34 -0.55 5.14 -8.68
N GLY A 35 -1.36 5.81 -7.86
CA GLY A 35 -2.47 5.16 -7.17
C GLY A 35 -2.75 5.74 -5.80
N THR A 36 -3.37 4.92 -4.94
CA THR A 36 -3.81 5.32 -3.60
C THR A 36 -3.65 4.16 -2.62
N ILE A 37 -3.06 4.46 -1.46
CA ILE A 37 -3.09 3.58 -0.29
C ILE A 37 -4.26 4.02 0.59
N SER A 38 -5.11 3.10 1.02
CA SER A 38 -6.24 3.34 1.90
C SER A 38 -6.14 2.48 3.14
N PHE A 39 -6.25 3.10 4.31
CA PHE A 39 -6.36 2.44 5.61
C PHE A 39 -7.76 2.63 6.14
N GLN A 40 -8.47 1.52 6.35
CA GLN A 40 -9.85 1.53 6.81
C GLN A 40 -9.97 0.73 8.10
N ARG A 41 -10.55 1.32 9.13
CA ARG A 41 -10.70 0.71 10.44
C ARG A 41 -12.12 0.18 10.60
N PRO A 42 -12.32 -1.15 10.74
CA PRO A 42 -13.65 -1.72 10.91
C PRO A 42 -14.41 -1.18 12.13
N SER A 43 -13.69 -0.74 13.17
CA SER A 43 -14.28 -0.29 14.44
C SER A 43 -14.55 1.22 14.51
N ASN A 44 -13.90 2.03 13.66
CA ASN A 44 -14.06 3.48 13.68
C ASN A 44 -13.55 4.10 12.38
N ASP A 45 -14.46 4.34 11.44
CA ASP A 45 -14.17 4.93 10.12
C ASP A 45 -13.70 6.40 10.21
N LYS A 46 -13.92 7.08 11.33
CA LYS A 46 -13.50 8.49 11.52
C LYS A 46 -11.98 8.69 11.49
N ILE A 47 -11.21 7.62 11.67
CA ILE A 47 -9.74 7.65 11.58
C ILE A 47 -9.21 6.96 10.33
N ASP A 48 -10.09 6.65 9.38
CA ASP A 48 -9.68 6.18 8.06
C ASP A 48 -8.88 7.27 7.35
N PHE A 49 -7.86 6.86 6.60
CA PHE A 49 -7.07 7.78 5.81
C PHE A 49 -6.66 7.17 4.47
N HIS A 50 -6.40 8.04 3.51
CA HIS A 50 -5.92 7.67 2.18
C HIS A 50 -4.76 8.56 1.78
N LEU A 51 -3.77 7.97 1.12
CA LEU A 51 -2.57 8.64 0.68
C LEU A 51 -2.37 8.39 -0.82
N PRO A 52 -2.18 9.44 -1.64
CA PRO A 52 -1.81 9.26 -3.03
C PRO A 52 -0.39 8.69 -3.13
N LEU A 53 -0.20 7.70 -4.01
CA LEU A 53 1.11 7.15 -4.33
C LEU A 53 1.86 8.12 -5.24
N LYS A 54 2.93 8.69 -4.69
CA LYS A 54 4.00 9.38 -5.40
C LYS A 54 5.32 8.86 -4.83
N LEU A 55 5.75 7.72 -5.33
CA LEU A 55 6.88 7.00 -4.79
C LEU A 55 8.19 7.58 -5.37
N MET A 56 9.14 7.91 -4.51
CA MET A 56 10.53 8.20 -4.93
C MET A 56 11.44 6.95 -4.79
N ALA A 57 10.93 5.92 -4.12
CA ALA A 57 11.60 4.64 -3.90
C ALA A 57 10.55 3.52 -3.84
N ALA A 58 10.96 2.28 -4.07
CA ALA A 58 10.06 1.12 -4.00
C ALA A 58 9.50 0.88 -2.59
N ASN A 59 10.06 1.53 -1.57
CA ASN A 59 9.61 1.47 -0.20
C ASN A 59 8.85 2.75 0.17
N TYR A 60 7.71 2.59 0.84
CA TYR A 60 6.90 3.67 1.37
C TYR A 60 6.67 3.45 2.86
N LEU A 61 7.15 4.36 3.70
CA LEU A 61 6.98 4.28 5.14
C LEU A 61 5.74 5.06 5.56
N ILE A 62 4.77 4.38 6.18
CA ILE A 62 3.70 5.02 6.95
C ILE A 62 4.25 5.22 8.36
N PRO A 63 4.43 6.47 8.81
CA PRO A 63 4.92 6.74 10.16
C PRO A 63 4.00 6.16 11.23
N ASP A 64 4.59 5.66 12.31
CA ASP A 64 3.89 5.03 13.43
C ASP A 64 2.75 5.89 14.02
N ASN A 65 2.96 7.21 14.11
CA ASN A 65 1.98 8.14 14.65
C ASN A 65 0.64 8.22 13.87
N ASN A 66 0.62 7.72 12.63
CA ASN A 66 -0.60 7.63 11.82
C ASN A 66 -1.37 6.33 12.06
N LEU A 67 -0.78 5.35 12.75
CA LEU A 67 -1.32 4.01 12.93
C LEU A 67 -1.64 3.76 14.40
N VAL A 68 -2.88 4.08 14.78
CA VAL A 68 -3.40 3.71 16.10
C VAL A 68 -3.47 2.18 16.22
N GLU A 69 -3.06 1.64 17.38
CA GLU A 69 -3.10 0.20 17.67
C GLU A 69 -4.45 -0.42 17.32
N GLY A 70 -4.42 -1.62 16.74
CA GLY A 70 -5.61 -2.39 16.39
C GLY A 70 -5.67 -2.81 14.94
N ARG A 71 -6.86 -3.27 14.53
CA ARG A 71 -7.05 -3.84 13.19
C ARG A 71 -7.32 -2.77 12.15
N TRP A 72 -6.54 -2.82 11.08
CA TRP A 72 -6.70 -2.06 9.86
C TRP A 72 -6.98 -2.99 8.68
N ASN A 73 -7.85 -2.58 7.77
CA ASN A 73 -7.94 -3.13 6.44
C ASN A 73 -7.15 -2.20 5.51
N VAL A 74 -6.05 -2.69 4.96
CA VAL A 74 -5.22 -1.95 4.02
C VAL A 74 -5.65 -2.33 2.61
N LYS A 75 -5.90 -1.33 1.78
CA LYS A 75 -6.18 -1.48 0.35
C LYS A 75 -5.24 -0.58 -0.44
N ILE A 76 -4.52 -1.14 -1.39
CA ILE A 76 -3.64 -0.39 -2.29
C ILE A 76 -4.11 -0.61 -3.71
N GLU A 77 -4.62 0.45 -4.32
CA GLU A 77 -4.98 0.49 -5.73
C GLU A 77 -3.88 1.24 -6.44
N TRP A 78 -3.13 0.55 -7.30
CA TRP A 78 -1.98 1.13 -7.97
C TRP A 78 -1.94 0.75 -9.45
N ALA A 79 -1.37 1.63 -10.26
CA ALA A 79 -1.30 1.47 -11.68
C ALA A 79 0.07 1.85 -12.22
N ILE A 80 0.52 1.10 -13.21
CA ILE A 80 1.74 1.36 -13.96
C ILE A 80 1.64 0.77 -15.37
N ASN A 81 2.18 1.47 -16.36
CA ASN A 81 2.20 1.04 -17.77
C ASN A 81 0.81 0.63 -18.30
N GLY A 82 -0.25 1.31 -17.87
CA GLY A 82 -1.63 1.04 -18.26
C GLY A 82 -2.27 -0.19 -17.62
N ASN A 83 -1.58 -0.87 -16.70
CA ASN A 83 -2.12 -1.97 -15.90
C ASN A 83 -2.48 -1.47 -14.51
N THR A 84 -3.62 -1.92 -13.99
CA THR A 84 -4.08 -1.63 -12.63
C THR A 84 -4.01 -2.89 -11.78
N TYR A 85 -3.52 -2.74 -10.57
CA TYR A 85 -3.33 -3.78 -9.58
C TYR A 85 -4.06 -3.41 -8.29
N LEU A 86 -4.47 -4.44 -7.56
CA LEU A 86 -5.19 -4.29 -6.31
C LEU A 86 -4.57 -5.22 -5.27
N PHE A 87 -4.04 -4.61 -4.22
CA PHE A 87 -3.55 -5.31 -3.05
C PHE A 87 -4.50 -5.07 -1.87
N LYS A 88 -4.77 -6.12 -1.09
CA LYS A 88 -5.63 -6.05 0.10
C LYS A 88 -5.03 -6.90 1.20
N GLU A 89 -4.88 -6.32 2.39
CA GLU A 89 -4.40 -7.02 3.56
C GLU A 89 -5.15 -6.58 4.82
N LYS A 90 -5.32 -7.51 5.76
CA LYS A 90 -5.80 -7.20 7.11
C LYS A 90 -4.59 -7.14 8.01
N LEU A 91 -4.27 -5.96 8.51
CA LEU A 91 -3.14 -5.70 9.37
C LEU A 91 -3.63 -5.55 10.81
N MET A 92 -3.05 -6.29 11.75
CA MET A 92 -3.12 -5.93 13.16
C MET A 92 -1.89 -5.07 13.43
N TYR A 93 -2.05 -3.79 13.75
CA TYR A 93 -0.96 -2.88 14.08
C TYR A 93 -0.76 -2.82 15.59
#